data_AF-A0A8B5X6K3-F1
#
_entry.id   AF-A0A8B5X6K3-F1
#
_cell.length_a   1.000
_cell.length_b   1.000
_cell.length_c   1.000
_cell.angle_alpha   90.00
_cell.angle_beta   90.00
_cell.angle_gamma   90.00
#
_symmetry.space_group_name_H-M   'P 1'
#
loop_
_entity.id
_entity.type
_entity.pdbx_description
1 polymer ?
#
loop_
_entity_poly.entity_id
_entity_poly.type
_entity_poly.pdbx_seq_one_letter_code
_entity_poly.pdbx_strand_id
1 'polypeptide(L)'
;QLAALNRDYDINRSRYNDLLSRRESARMAQQIGQTDQEVRFRIIDPPRVPSDPSGPNRPLLMSGVLVAGLGVGVGVAFLISLLWPTFDTRRSLMKITEIPVFGSVSAVLSPRIIRRERLMVAAYASLTGVLLLTYAGLLVVETIGLPSLL
;
A
#
# COMPACT_ATOMS: atom_id res chain seq x y z
N GLN A 1 -62.86 -66.70 32.99
CA GLN A 1 -61.62 -66.53 33.79
C GLN A 1 -60.35 -66.52 32.93
N LEU A 2 -60.26 -67.25 31.80
CA LEU A 2 -59.09 -67.23 30.90
C LEU A 2 -58.80 -65.90 30.19
N ALA A 3 -59.83 -65.10 29.89
CA ALA A 3 -59.67 -63.82 29.18
C ALA A 3 -58.95 -62.73 30.00
N ALA A 4 -59.09 -62.77 31.33
CA ALA A 4 -58.40 -61.82 32.22
C ALA A 4 -56.88 -62.10 32.26
N LEU A 5 -56.51 -63.38 32.35
CA LEU A 5 -55.11 -63.79 32.41
C LEU A 5 -54.33 -63.48 31.12
N ASN A 6 -54.98 -63.62 29.95
CA ASN A 6 -54.38 -63.26 28.67
C ASN A 6 -54.14 -61.75 28.57
N ARG A 7 -55.10 -60.94 29.05
CA ARG A 7 -54.98 -59.48 29.07
C ARG A 7 -53.85 -59.01 30.01
N ASP A 8 -53.73 -59.62 31.18
CA ASP A 8 -52.67 -59.30 32.13
C ASP A 8 -51.28 -59.70 31.60
N TYR A 9 -51.19 -60.82 30.87
CA TYR A 9 -49.98 -61.23 30.18
C TYR A 9 -49.57 -60.25 29.07
N ASP A 10 -50.53 -59.82 28.25
CA ASP A 10 -50.29 -58.83 27.18
C ASP A 10 -49.86 -57.46 27.75
N ILE A 11 -50.47 -57.03 28.86
CA ILE A 11 -50.09 -55.79 29.55
C ILE A 11 -48.66 -55.89 30.11
N ASN A 12 -48.31 -57.00 30.77
CA ASN A 12 -46.98 -57.18 31.33
C ASN A 12 -45.91 -57.30 30.24
N ARG A 13 -46.21 -57.99 29.14
CA ARG A 13 -45.31 -58.08 27.99
C ARG A 13 -45.11 -56.73 27.31
N SER A 14 -46.17 -55.94 27.18
CA SER A 14 -46.10 -54.57 26.65
C SER A 14 -45.23 -53.66 27.54
N ARG A 15 -45.40 -53.72 28.87
CA ARG A 15 -44.57 -52.97 29.82
C ARG A 15 -43.10 -53.37 29.77
N TYR A 16 -42.79 -54.66 29.66
CA TYR A 16 -41.42 -55.14 29.51
C TYR A 16 -40.77 -54.61 28.23
N ASN A 17 -41.51 -54.66 27.11
CA ASN A 17 -41.03 -54.14 25.83
C ASN A 17 -40.79 -52.62 25.86
N ASP A 18 -41.65 -51.84 26.53
CA ASP A 18 -41.46 -50.39 26.68
C ASP A 18 -40.21 -50.07 27.51
N LEU A 19 -39.99 -50.79 28.61
CA LEU A 19 -38.79 -50.63 29.44
C LEU A 19 -37.51 -51.04 28.69
N LEU A 20 -37.57 -52.10 27.87
CA LEU A 20 -36.46 -52.54 27.04
C LEU A 20 -36.12 -51.49 25.98
N SER A 21 -37.14 -50.95 25.29
CA SER A 21 -36.98 -49.90 24.30
C SER A 21 -36.35 -48.65 24.90
N ARG A 22 -36.83 -48.17 26.04
CA ARG A 22 -36.25 -47.02 26.77
C ARG A 22 -34.79 -47.25 27.14
N ARG A 23 -34.43 -48.46 27.55
CA ARG A 23 -33.04 -48.82 27.88
C ARG A 23 -32.14 -48.78 26.65
N GLU A 24 -32.60 -49.32 25.52
CA GLU A 24 -31.83 -49.24 24.27
C GLU A 24 -31.68 -47.81 23.77
N SER A 25 -32.75 -47.00 23.81
CA SER A 25 -32.69 -45.57 23.47
C SER A 25 -31.73 -44.79 24.37
N ALA A 26 -31.74 -45.05 25.68
CA ALA A 26 -30.79 -44.43 26.60
C ALA A 26 -29.35 -44.86 26.31
N ARG A 27 -29.12 -46.15 26.05
CA ARG A 27 -27.79 -46.68 25.68
C ARG A 27 -27.28 -46.06 24.37
N MET A 28 -28.13 -45.96 23.35
CA MET A 28 -27.79 -45.30 22.08
C MET A 28 -27.51 -43.80 22.27
N ALA A 29 -28.34 -43.08 23.02
CA ALA A 29 -28.12 -41.66 23.31
C ALA A 29 -26.80 -41.43 24.07
N GLN A 30 -26.45 -42.33 24.98
CA GLN A 30 -25.21 -42.26 25.76
C GLN A 30 -23.97 -42.62 24.92
N GLN A 31 -24.12 -43.46 23.89
CA GLN A 31 -23.07 -43.81 22.93
C GLN A 31 -22.87 -42.70 21.87
N ILE A 32 -23.95 -42.06 21.43
CA ILE A 32 -23.92 -40.86 20.57
C ILE A 32 -23.30 -39.69 21.32
N GLY A 33 -23.70 -39.44 22.57
CA GLY A 33 -23.12 -38.36 23.39
C GLY A 33 -21.64 -38.53 23.75
N GLN A 34 -21.12 -39.76 23.73
CA GLN A 34 -19.69 -40.05 23.89
C GLN A 34 -18.90 -39.94 22.57
N THR A 35 -19.57 -40.10 21.41
CA THR A 35 -18.94 -40.01 20.08
C THR A 35 -18.99 -38.57 19.53
N ASP A 36 -20.03 -37.80 19.88
CA ASP A 36 -20.24 -36.40 19.48
C ASP A 36 -19.50 -35.38 20.39
N GLN A 37 -18.47 -35.80 21.13
CA GLN A 37 -17.43 -34.87 21.61
C GLN A 37 -16.46 -34.47 20.50
N GLU A 38 -16.87 -34.60 19.24
CA GLU A 38 -16.27 -33.85 18.14
C GLU A 38 -16.59 -32.37 18.39
N VAL A 39 -15.63 -31.70 19.00
CA VAL A 39 -15.60 -30.25 19.22
C VAL A 39 -16.02 -29.58 17.92
N ARG A 40 -17.29 -29.17 17.84
CA ARG A 40 -17.82 -28.40 16.72
C ARG A 40 -17.12 -27.05 16.76
N PHE A 41 -15.94 -26.98 16.14
CA PHE A 41 -15.29 -25.74 15.75
C PHE A 41 -16.18 -25.09 14.70
N ARG A 42 -17.24 -24.42 15.17
CA ARG A 42 -17.98 -23.48 14.35
C ARG A 42 -17.02 -22.31 14.16
N ILE A 43 -16.54 -22.14 12.94
CA ILE A 43 -15.78 -20.98 12.53
C ILE A 43 -16.73 -19.79 12.70
N ILE A 44 -16.59 -19.05 13.79
CA ILE A 44 -17.48 -17.94 14.19
C ILE A 44 -17.11 -16.65 13.47
N ASP A 45 -15.86 -16.48 13.00
CA ASP A 45 -15.50 -15.30 12.22
C ASP A 45 -14.49 -15.71 11.12
N PRO A 46 -14.83 -15.58 9.82
CA PRO A 46 -13.85 -15.75 8.76
C PRO A 46 -12.72 -14.72 8.92
N PRO A 47 -11.47 -15.04 8.52
CA PRO A 47 -10.36 -14.10 8.60
C PRO A 47 -10.70 -12.85 7.80
N ARG A 48 -10.88 -11.73 8.51
CA ARG A 48 -11.05 -10.42 7.89
C ARG A 48 -9.73 -10.06 7.22
N VAL A 49 -9.73 -10.02 5.90
CA VAL A 49 -8.67 -9.35 5.14
C VAL A 49 -8.57 -7.92 5.69
N PRO A 50 -7.38 -7.46 6.11
CA PRO A 50 -7.21 -6.11 6.60
C PRO A 50 -7.76 -5.12 5.58
N SER A 51 -8.74 -4.33 6.01
CA SER A 51 -9.37 -3.28 5.18
C SER A 51 -8.43 -2.12 4.87
N ASP A 52 -7.31 -2.04 5.60
CA ASP A 52 -6.24 -1.09 5.35
C ASP A 52 -4.95 -1.83 5.01
N PRO A 53 -4.25 -1.44 3.93
CA PRO A 53 -2.95 -2.00 3.61
C PRO A 53 -1.99 -1.71 4.76
N SER A 54 -1.56 -2.77 5.46
CA SER A 54 -0.63 -2.75 6.59
C SER A 54 0.82 -2.45 6.21
N GLY A 55 1.06 -1.97 4.99
CA GLY A 55 2.37 -1.48 4.56
C GLY A 55 2.65 -0.07 5.11
N PRO A 56 3.92 0.29 5.37
CA PRO A 56 4.27 1.64 5.79
C PRO A 56 3.70 2.66 4.80
N ASN A 57 3.17 3.78 5.30
CA ASN A 57 2.51 4.86 4.53
C ASN A 57 3.24 5.16 3.21
N ARG A 58 2.89 4.48 2.12
CA ARG A 58 3.62 4.58 0.85
C ARG A 58 3.50 5.97 0.20
N PRO A 59 2.44 6.80 0.40
CA PRO A 59 2.44 8.16 -0.14
C PRO A 59 3.46 9.05 0.58
N LEU A 60 3.70 8.78 1.87
CA LEU A 60 4.63 9.54 2.71
C LEU A 60 6.09 9.20 2.35
N LEU A 61 6.38 7.94 2.05
CA LEU A 61 7.70 7.55 1.55
C LEU A 61 7.96 8.07 0.14
N MET A 62 6.98 8.01 -0.76
CA MET A 62 7.11 8.52 -2.13
C MET A 62 7.34 10.04 -2.16
N SER A 63 6.56 10.80 -1.39
CA SER A 63 6.75 12.25 -1.24
C SER A 63 8.10 12.57 -0.60
N GLY A 64 8.51 11.81 0.43
CA GLY A 64 9.81 11.95 1.07
C GLY A 64 10.98 11.77 0.12
N VAL A 65 10.98 10.71 -0.71
CA VAL A 65 12.03 10.44 -1.68
C VAL A 65 12.06 11.51 -2.78
N LEU A 66 10.91 12.00 -3.25
CA LEU A 66 10.85 13.07 -4.24
C LEU A 66 11.53 14.35 -3.71
N VAL A 67 11.15 14.78 -2.51
CA VAL A 67 11.72 15.98 -1.88
C VAL A 67 13.21 15.80 -1.60
N ALA A 68 13.61 14.63 -1.09
CA ALA A 68 15.02 14.33 -0.83
C ALA A 68 15.83 14.33 -2.13
N GLY A 69 15.34 13.72 -3.22
CA GLY A 69 16.01 13.68 -4.51
C GLY A 69 16.18 15.07 -5.12
N LEU A 70 15.14 15.90 -5.08
CA LEU A 70 15.22 17.31 -5.52
C LEU A 70 16.19 18.11 -4.67
N GLY A 71 16.14 17.93 -3.34
CA GLY A 71 17.05 18.58 -2.40
C GLY A 71 18.51 18.23 -2.66
N VAL A 72 18.81 16.94 -2.90
CA VAL A 72 20.16 16.48 -3.25
C VAL A 72 20.59 17.05 -4.61
N GLY A 73 19.72 17.05 -5.62
CA GLY A 73 20.04 17.61 -6.94
C GLY A 73 20.40 19.09 -6.88
N VAL A 74 19.58 19.90 -6.18
CA VAL A 74 19.86 21.32 -5.96
C VAL A 74 21.11 21.51 -5.11
N GLY A 75 21.27 20.72 -4.04
CA GLY A 75 22.43 20.77 -3.17
C GLY A 75 23.73 20.50 -3.91
N VAL A 76 23.76 19.48 -4.77
CA VAL A 76 24.93 19.16 -5.61
C VAL A 76 25.19 20.26 -6.63
N ALA A 77 24.16 20.77 -7.31
CA ALA A 77 24.32 21.88 -8.25
C ALA A 77 24.87 23.13 -7.56
N PHE A 78 24.39 23.43 -6.35
CA PHE A 78 24.89 24.53 -5.53
C PHE A 78 26.33 24.30 -5.09
N LEU A 79 26.68 23.08 -4.68
CA LEU A 79 28.05 22.72 -4.28
C LEU A 79 29.02 22.85 -5.45
N ILE A 80 28.63 22.38 -6.64
CA ILE A 80 29.40 22.56 -7.88
C ILE A 80 29.54 24.04 -8.21
N SER A 81 28.47 24.82 -8.08
CA SER A 81 28.50 26.28 -8.29
C SER A 81 29.41 27.00 -7.29
N LEU A 82 29.56 26.47 -6.07
CA LEU A 82 30.45 27.02 -5.06
C LEU A 82 31.91 26.64 -5.31
N LEU A 83 32.16 25.44 -5.81
CA LEU A 83 33.50 24.97 -6.16
C LEU A 83 34.03 25.65 -7.42
N TRP A 84 33.20 25.77 -8.45
CA TRP A 84 33.50 26.47 -9.70
C TRP A 84 32.50 27.62 -9.89
N PRO A 85 32.68 28.74 -9.17
CA PRO A 85 31.92 29.94 -9.42
C PRO A 85 32.28 30.44 -10.82
N THR A 86 31.47 30.08 -11.81
CA THR A 86 31.54 30.68 -13.14
C THR A 86 31.20 32.16 -12.96
N PHE A 87 32.22 33.01 -13.05
CA PHE A 87 32.11 34.46 -12.99
C PHE A 87 31.38 35.00 -14.24
N ASP A 88 30.08 34.73 -14.37
CA ASP A 88 29.24 35.33 -15.41
C ASP A 88 28.56 36.60 -14.90
N THR A 89 29.34 37.48 -14.29
CA THR A 89 28.82 38.79 -13.89
C THR A 89 29.78 39.86 -14.35
N ARG A 90 29.42 40.49 -15.48
CA ARG A 90 30.02 41.71 -16.04
C ARG A 90 30.30 42.79 -14.99
N ARG A 91 29.58 42.80 -13.85
CA ARG A 91 29.79 43.75 -12.74
C ARG A 91 30.98 43.45 -11.83
N SER A 92 31.47 42.20 -11.75
CA SER A 92 32.61 41.86 -10.88
C SER A 92 33.96 42.32 -11.45
N LEU A 93 34.11 42.36 -12.77
CA LEU A 93 35.32 42.90 -13.41
C LEU A 93 35.45 44.43 -13.24
N MET A 94 34.34 45.14 -13.06
CA MET A 94 34.30 46.60 -12.95
C MET A 94 34.73 47.10 -11.56
N LYS A 95 34.58 46.27 -10.51
CA LYS A 95 34.92 46.64 -9.13
C LYS A 95 36.39 46.43 -8.77
N ILE A 96 37.11 45.58 -9.49
CA ILE A 96 38.49 45.21 -9.15
C ILE A 96 39.52 46.01 -9.97
N THR A 97 39.15 46.49 -11.16
CA THR A 97 40.16 46.97 -12.11
C THR A 97 40.46 48.46 -12.07
N GLU A 98 39.68 49.34 -11.40
CA GLU A 98 39.95 50.80 -11.28
C GLU A 98 40.37 51.54 -12.58
N ILE A 99 40.16 50.93 -13.75
CA ILE A 99 40.52 51.48 -15.06
C ILE A 99 39.21 51.77 -15.80
N PRO A 100 38.98 53.00 -16.30
CA PRO A 100 37.79 53.32 -17.07
C PRO A 100 37.79 52.56 -18.39
N VAL A 101 36.99 51.50 -18.46
CA VAL A 101 36.76 50.70 -19.68
C VAL A 101 35.82 51.47 -20.62
N PHE A 102 36.40 52.05 -21.69
CA PHE A 102 35.67 52.75 -22.77
C PHE A 102 34.83 51.85 -23.69
N GLY A 103 34.69 50.57 -23.38
CA GLY A 103 33.86 49.68 -24.16
C GLY A 103 33.88 48.27 -23.63
N SER A 104 32.72 47.76 -23.24
CA SER A 104 32.52 46.32 -23.15
C SER A 104 32.36 45.79 -24.57
N VAL A 105 33.33 45.00 -25.06
CA VAL A 105 33.06 44.09 -26.18
C VAL A 105 32.12 43.02 -25.62
N SER A 106 30.83 43.34 -25.62
CA SER A 106 29.79 42.37 -25.38
C SER A 106 29.98 41.31 -26.45
N ALA A 107 30.45 40.12 -26.09
CA ALA A 107 30.42 38.97 -26.97
C ALA A 107 29.03 38.94 -27.60
N VAL A 108 28.96 39.14 -28.92
CA VAL A 108 27.72 39.03 -29.66
C VAL A 108 27.29 37.59 -29.46
N LEU A 109 26.34 37.38 -28.55
CA LEU A 109 25.74 36.07 -28.31
C LEU A 109 25.18 35.65 -29.67
N SER A 110 25.90 34.75 -30.34
CA SER A 110 25.44 34.20 -31.60
C SER A 110 24.03 33.67 -31.36
N PRO A 111 23.05 33.93 -32.25
CA PRO A 111 21.68 33.44 -32.07
C PRO A 111 21.63 31.91 -31.90
N ARG A 112 22.68 31.19 -32.32
CA ARG A 112 22.88 29.75 -32.09
C ARG A 112 23.06 29.40 -30.60
N ILE A 113 23.75 30.23 -29.81
CA ILE A 113 24.00 30.01 -28.38
C ILE A 113 22.70 30.19 -27.59
N ILE A 114 21.98 31.30 -27.82
CA ILE A 114 20.69 31.58 -27.17
C ILE A 114 19.67 30.46 -27.45
N ARG A 115 19.62 29.96 -28.69
CA ARG A 115 18.70 28.89 -29.08
C ARG A 115 19.05 27.56 -28.41
N ARG A 116 20.34 27.25 -28.28
CA ARG A 116 20.82 26.04 -27.61
C ARG A 116 20.60 26.10 -26.10
N GLU A 117 20.78 27.26 -25.50
CA GLU A 117 20.53 27.50 -24.08
C GLU A 117 19.03 27.40 -23.77
N ARG A 118 18.16 28.00 -24.60
CA ARG A 118 16.71 27.81 -24.51
C ARG A 118 16.29 26.36 -24.69
N LEU A 119 16.91 25.62 -25.62
CA LEU A 119 16.66 24.19 -25.81
C LEU A 119 17.10 23.37 -24.58
N MET A 120 18.24 23.70 -23.95
CA MET A 120 18.68 23.07 -22.72
C MET A 120 17.73 23.37 -21.56
N VAL A 121 17.32 24.63 -21.37
CA VAL A 121 16.34 25.01 -20.35
C VAL A 121 15.00 24.32 -20.60
N ALA A 122 14.54 24.26 -21.85
CA ALA A 122 13.32 23.52 -22.21
C ALA A 122 13.46 22.01 -21.95
N ALA A 123 14.62 21.42 -22.23
CA ALA A 123 14.91 20.03 -21.91
C ALA A 123 14.87 19.77 -20.40
N TYR A 124 15.54 20.59 -19.58
CA TYR A 124 15.48 20.50 -18.12
C TYR A 124 14.06 20.69 -17.57
N ALA A 125 13.30 21.65 -18.11
CA ALA A 125 11.91 21.87 -17.74
C ALA A 125 11.04 20.66 -18.10
N SER A 126 11.24 20.07 -19.28
CA SER A 126 10.51 18.87 -19.71
C SER A 126 10.81 17.67 -18.81
N LEU A 127 12.07 17.49 -18.40
CA LEU A 127 12.50 16.38 -17.55
C LEU A 127 11.90 16.50 -16.15
N THR A 128 11.90 17.71 -15.58
CA THR A 128 11.23 18.02 -14.31
C THR A 128 9.71 17.80 -14.43
N GLY A 129 9.10 18.20 -15.55
CA GLY A 129 7.68 17.98 -15.82
C GLY A 129 7.30 16.50 -15.87
N VAL A 130 8.10 15.66 -16.54
CA VAL A 130 7.91 14.20 -16.59
C VAL A 130 8.01 13.59 -15.19
N LEU A 131 8.99 14.02 -14.39
CA LEU A 131 9.16 13.55 -13.01
C LEU A 131 7.93 13.87 -12.13
N LEU A 132 7.36 15.07 -12.27
CA LEU A 132 6.16 15.45 -11.53
C LEU A 132 4.93 14.69 -12.01
N LEU A 133 4.80 14.45 -13.31
CA LEU A 133 3.70 13.67 -13.88
C LEU A 133 3.74 12.21 -13.44
N THR A 134 4.91 11.57 -13.42
CA THR A 134 5.05 10.19 -12.94
C THR A 134 4.75 10.09 -11.45
N TYR A 135 5.21 11.04 -10.63
CA TYR A 135 4.85 11.12 -9.21
C TYR A 135 3.34 11.30 -9.00
N ALA A 136 2.71 12.24 -9.72
CA ALA A 136 1.27 12.47 -9.63
C ALA A 136 0.48 11.23 -10.06
N GLY A 137 0.89 10.55 -11.13
CA GLY A 137 0.27 9.30 -11.58
C GLY A 137 0.36 8.19 -10.53
N LEU A 138 1.52 8.03 -9.88
CA LEU A 138 1.71 7.05 -8.82
C LEU A 138 0.85 7.36 -7.58
N LEU A 139 0.75 8.63 -7.18
CA LEU A 139 -0.09 9.06 -6.07
C LEU A 139 -1.58 8.79 -6.38
N VAL A 140 -2.00 9.02 -7.62
CA VAL A 140 -3.36 8.73 -8.09
C VAL A 140 -3.63 7.21 -8.08
N VAL A 141 -2.69 6.38 -8.54
CA VAL A 141 -2.80 4.91 -8.49
C VAL A 141 -2.92 4.41 -7.05
N GLU A 142 -2.17 5.02 -6.13
CA GLU A 142 -2.20 4.65 -4.71
C GLU A 142 -3.50 5.08 -4.01
N THR A 143 -3.99 6.30 -4.29
CA THR A 143 -5.21 6.86 -3.68
C THR A 143 -6.51 6.30 -4.24
N ILE A 144 -6.53 5.96 -5.54
CA ILE A 144 -7.67 5.26 -6.16
C ILE A 144 -7.72 3.80 -5.71
N GLY A 145 -6.61 3.28 -5.17
CA GLY A 145 -6.50 1.93 -4.63
C GLY A 145 -6.82 0.90 -5.70
N LEU A 146 -5.83 0.41 -6.45
CA LEU A 146 -6.01 -0.78 -7.27
C LEU A 146 -6.46 -1.95 -6.36
N PRO A 147 -7.74 -2.36 -6.37
CA PRO A 147 -8.22 -3.40 -5.46
C PRO A 147 -7.98 -4.81 -6.01
N SER A 148 -7.19 -5.00 -7.08
CA SER A 148 -7.43 -6.20 -7.91
C SER A 148 -6.27 -6.77 -8.72
N LEU A 149 -4.99 -6.64 -8.35
CA LEU A 149 -3.93 -7.47 -8.97
C LEU A 149 -2.75 -7.72 -8.02
N LEU A 150 -2.98 -8.56 -7.00
CA LEU A 150 -2.12 -9.65 -6.51
C LEU A 150 -2.80 -10.34 -5.32
#